data_AF-A0A6J8ABY8-F1
#
_entry.id   AF-A0A6J8ABY8-F1
#
_cell.length_a   1.000
_cell.length_b   1.000
_cell.length_c   1.000
_cell.angle_alpha   90.00
_cell.angle_beta   90.00
_cell.angle_gamma   90.00
#
_symmetry.space_group_name_H-M   'P 1'
#
loop_
_entity.id
_entity.type
_entity.pdbx_description
1 polymer ?
#
loop_
_entity_poly.entity_id
_entity_poly.type
_entity_poly.pdbx_seq_one_letter_code
_entity_poly.pdbx_strand_id
1 'polypeptide(L)'
;MTLEEGGRRTCIKVTIILVNIPVALFGLVAAGLGIWIALDDPSFMHFTHLDEIELFDTSYVKTGSYIIVAGGFGVALFGILGIVAAATESMILLAAYTMLIALAMAVEVAATVLGVVFKHTVESTMEKAIGRSIKEEFDGVADSENTFTIHFNAVQQKLQCCGFNNSADFSTATKWNTTVNNVTQQIPPACCKNMTLSDQCVSNPTPVNSYTMREVKYFFLKMTTLIGDSRIPWTNLMSVLVDSCNVMRGSKSGHETRIRTVKALHLLDDDEMCIIMCTMQQRHSGFVDCDVIYTSSQHITH
;
A
#
# COMPACT_ATOMS: atom_id res chain seq x y z
N MET A 1 26.70 34.07 3.78
CA MET A 1 25.65 33.06 3.93
C MET A 1 24.47 33.61 3.17
N THR A 2 24.41 33.21 1.90
CA THR A 2 23.77 33.91 0.80
C THR A 2 22.29 33.52 0.70
N LEU A 3 21.48 34.39 0.09
CA LEU A 3 20.03 34.22 -0.10
C LEU A 3 19.64 32.85 -0.71
N GLU A 4 20.53 32.23 -1.51
CA GLU A 4 20.42 30.85 -2.01
C GLU A 4 20.28 29.79 -0.89
N GLU A 5 21.05 29.90 0.19
CA GLU A 5 20.97 28.97 1.31
C GLU A 5 19.64 29.11 2.07
N GLY A 6 19.02 30.30 2.03
CA GLY A 6 17.72 30.58 2.62
C GLY A 6 16.55 30.01 1.80
N GLY A 7 16.59 30.16 0.48
CA GLY A 7 15.57 29.63 -0.45
C GLY A 7 15.51 28.10 -0.42
N ARG A 8 16.67 27.43 -0.55
CA ARG A 8 16.77 25.97 -0.56
C ARG A 8 16.27 25.31 0.73
N ARG A 9 16.56 25.90 1.90
CA ARG A 9 16.07 25.41 3.20
C ARG A 9 14.56 25.51 3.32
N THR A 10 13.96 26.56 2.76
CA THR A 10 12.51 26.77 2.77
C THR A 10 11.80 25.74 1.89
N CYS A 11 12.37 25.43 0.72
CA CYS A 11 11.83 24.45 -0.21
C CYS A 11 11.76 23.03 0.35
N ILE A 12 12.84 22.60 1.02
CA ILE A 12 12.92 21.28 1.66
C ILE A 12 11.87 21.15 2.75
N LYS A 13 11.69 22.18 3.59
CA LYS A 13 10.65 22.19 4.64
C LYS A 13 9.24 22.05 4.07
N VAL A 14 8.92 22.85 3.04
CA VAL A 14 7.60 22.81 2.38
C VAL A 14 7.34 21.44 1.77
N THR A 15 8.34 20.83 1.13
CA THR A 15 8.22 19.49 0.54
C THR A 15 7.94 18.44 1.61
N ILE A 16 8.68 18.44 2.72
CA ILE A 16 8.48 17.49 3.82
C ILE A 16 7.08 17.63 4.42
N ILE A 17 6.59 18.85 4.62
CA ILE A 17 5.24 19.11 5.12
C ILE A 17 4.20 18.56 4.15
N LEU A 18 4.32 18.87 2.86
CA LEU A 18 3.34 18.45 1.84
C LEU A 18 3.28 16.94 1.67
N VAL A 19 4.41 16.23 1.79
CA VAL A 19 4.43 14.75 1.73
C VAL A 19 3.86 14.13 3.01
N ASN A 20 4.04 14.76 4.17
CA ASN A 20 3.58 14.20 5.45
C ASN A 20 2.11 14.49 5.79
N ILE A 21 1.50 15.56 5.25
CA ILE A 21 0.05 15.82 5.39
C ILE A 21 -0.81 14.63 4.95
N PRO A 22 -0.68 14.08 3.73
CA PRO A 22 -1.49 12.95 3.30
C PRO A 22 -1.18 11.68 4.11
N VAL A 23 0.06 11.49 4.57
CA VAL A 23 0.43 10.37 5.46
C VAL A 23 -0.31 10.48 6.79
N ALA A 24 -0.31 11.66 7.41
CA ALA A 24 -1.04 11.90 8.65
C ALA A 24 -2.55 11.69 8.48
N LEU A 25 -3.13 12.22 7.40
CA LEU A 25 -4.55 12.06 7.09
C LEU A 25 -4.92 10.60 6.85
N PHE A 26 -4.12 9.86 6.08
CA PHE A 26 -4.31 8.44 5.85
C PHE A 26 -4.28 7.64 7.15
N GLY A 27 -3.31 7.93 8.03
CA GLY A 27 -3.23 7.30 9.36
C GLY A 27 -4.46 7.57 10.22
N LEU A 28 -4.96 8.82 10.23
CA LEU A 28 -6.17 9.19 10.99
C LEU A 28 -7.42 8.50 10.44
N VAL A 29 -7.57 8.44 9.11
CA VAL A 29 -8.69 7.73 8.47
C VAL A 29 -8.62 6.24 8.79
N ALA A 30 -7.44 5.61 8.67
CA ALA A 30 -7.26 4.20 9.00
C ALA A 30 -7.57 3.92 10.48
N ALA A 31 -7.09 4.76 11.40
CA ALA A 31 -7.40 4.64 12.83
C ALA A 31 -8.91 4.80 13.09
N GLY A 32 -9.56 5.78 12.45
CA GLY A 32 -11.00 5.99 12.55
C GLY A 32 -11.82 4.80 12.06
N LEU A 33 -11.44 4.23 10.90
CA LEU A 33 -12.05 3.01 10.37
C LEU A 33 -11.82 1.82 11.31
N GLY A 34 -10.61 1.67 11.85
CA GLY A 34 -10.31 0.62 12.83
C GLY A 34 -11.13 0.75 14.11
N ILE A 35 -11.31 1.96 14.64
CA ILE A 35 -12.13 2.22 15.82
C ILE A 35 -13.60 1.93 15.52
N TRP A 36 -14.09 2.37 14.35
CA TRP A 36 -15.45 2.10 13.91
C TRP A 36 -15.72 0.60 13.88
N ILE A 37 -14.83 -0.18 13.25
CA ILE A 37 -14.93 -1.64 13.23
C ILE A 37 -14.89 -2.21 14.66
N ALA A 38 -13.94 -1.77 15.50
CA ALA A 38 -13.77 -2.31 16.86
C ALA A 38 -14.94 -2.04 17.81
N LEU A 39 -15.72 -0.97 17.58
CA LEU A 39 -16.84 -0.56 18.43
C LEU A 39 -18.20 -0.97 17.87
N ASP A 40 -18.35 -1.07 16.55
CA ASP A 40 -19.61 -1.32 15.88
C ASP A 40 -19.44 -2.25 14.67
N ASP A 41 -19.03 -3.49 14.98
CA ASP A 41 -18.88 -4.59 14.03
C ASP A 41 -20.12 -4.76 13.10
N PRO A 42 -21.40 -4.76 13.59
CA PRO A 42 -22.55 -5.02 12.73
C PRO A 42 -22.88 -3.85 11.78
N SER A 43 -22.75 -2.59 12.22
CA SER A 43 -23.05 -1.44 11.34
C SER A 43 -22.03 -1.27 10.22
N PHE A 44 -20.76 -1.61 10.47
CA PHE A 44 -19.72 -1.59 9.43
C PHE A 44 -19.96 -2.65 8.35
N MET A 45 -20.28 -3.87 8.78
CA MET A 45 -20.57 -4.98 7.87
C MET A 45 -21.80 -4.67 7.01
N HIS A 46 -22.80 -4.00 7.58
CA HIS A 46 -23.99 -3.56 6.86
C HIS A 46 -23.71 -2.47 5.82
N PHE A 47 -22.96 -1.44 6.22
CA PHE A 47 -22.60 -0.32 5.34
C PHE A 47 -21.72 -0.76 4.16
N THR A 48 -20.84 -1.73 4.37
CA THR A 48 -19.94 -2.23 3.33
C THR A 48 -20.54 -3.36 2.48
N HIS A 49 -21.80 -3.73 2.73
CA HIS A 49 -22.42 -4.94 2.16
C HIS A 49 -21.60 -6.22 2.41
N LEU A 50 -20.81 -6.21 3.49
CA LEU A 50 -20.14 -7.41 3.98
C LEU A 50 -21.07 -8.29 4.79
N ASP A 51 -22.30 -7.86 5.13
CA ASP A 51 -23.29 -8.74 5.76
C ASP A 51 -23.66 -9.98 4.93
N GLU A 52 -23.66 -9.87 3.60
CA GLU A 52 -23.92 -11.00 2.71
C GLU A 52 -22.72 -11.96 2.59
N ILE A 53 -21.60 -11.57 3.18
CA ILE A 53 -20.35 -12.28 3.10
C ILE A 53 -19.87 -12.42 4.54
N GLU A 54 -20.23 -13.51 5.20
CA GLU A 54 -19.67 -13.98 6.47
C GLU A 54 -18.15 -14.19 6.30
N LEU A 55 -17.40 -13.16 5.94
CA LEU A 55 -16.07 -13.25 5.34
C LEU A 55 -15.04 -13.45 6.45
N PHE A 56 -15.41 -13.03 7.67
CA PHE A 56 -14.58 -13.18 8.83
C PHE A 56 -15.39 -13.38 10.11
N ASP A 57 -15.03 -14.40 10.89
CA ASP A 57 -15.50 -14.55 12.26
C ASP A 57 -15.19 -13.26 13.05
N THR A 58 -16.18 -12.76 13.77
CA THR A 58 -16.13 -11.52 14.57
C THR A 58 -14.85 -11.41 15.41
N SER A 59 -14.31 -12.53 15.88
CA SER A 59 -13.06 -12.58 16.65
C SER A 59 -11.83 -12.12 15.85
N TYR A 60 -11.73 -12.50 14.57
CA TYR A 60 -10.60 -12.16 13.71
C TYR A 60 -10.73 -10.76 13.13
N VAL A 61 -11.95 -10.33 12.80
CA VAL A 61 -12.25 -8.93 12.42
C VAL A 61 -11.85 -7.99 13.54
N LYS A 62 -12.22 -8.34 14.77
CA LYS A 62 -11.90 -7.56 15.96
C LYS A 62 -10.41 -7.55 16.28
N THR A 63 -9.72 -8.67 16.09
CA THR A 63 -8.26 -8.71 16.25
C THR A 63 -7.57 -7.87 15.17
N GLY A 64 -8.04 -7.95 13.92
CA GLY A 64 -7.54 -7.15 12.80
C GLY A 64 -7.80 -5.65 12.99
N SER A 65 -8.96 -5.27 13.55
CA SER A 65 -9.29 -3.88 13.81
C SER A 65 -8.34 -3.25 14.83
N TYR A 66 -7.94 -3.97 15.89
CA TYR A 66 -6.91 -3.47 16.82
C TYR A 66 -5.56 -3.21 16.14
N ILE A 67 -5.16 -4.06 15.18
CA ILE A 67 -3.94 -3.86 14.40
C ILE A 67 -4.06 -2.62 13.52
N ILE A 68 -5.21 -2.44 12.86
CA ILE A 68 -5.49 -1.26 12.01
C ILE A 68 -5.52 0.02 12.86
N VAL A 69 -6.10 -0.01 14.06
CA VAL A 69 -6.10 1.12 15.00
C VAL A 69 -4.67 1.47 15.39
N ALA A 70 -3.91 0.50 15.92
CA ALA A 70 -2.55 0.74 16.37
C ALA A 70 -1.64 1.23 15.23
N GLY A 71 -1.73 0.59 14.06
CA GLY A 71 -1.00 0.98 12.85
C GLY A 71 -1.41 2.35 12.34
N GLY A 72 -2.71 2.63 12.28
CA GLY A 72 -3.26 3.93 11.85
C GLY A 72 -2.79 5.07 12.75
N PHE A 73 -2.86 4.90 14.07
CA PHE A 73 -2.29 5.87 15.01
C PHE A 73 -0.77 6.02 14.84
N GLY A 74 -0.03 4.92 14.66
CA GLY A 74 1.41 4.97 14.41
C GLY A 74 1.76 5.78 13.16
N VAL A 75 1.05 5.54 12.05
CA VAL A 75 1.23 6.29 10.78
C VAL A 75 0.83 7.76 10.94
N ALA A 76 -0.28 8.03 11.64
CA ALA A 76 -0.71 9.40 11.91
C ALA A 76 0.35 10.16 12.73
N LEU A 77 0.86 9.56 13.79
CA LEU A 77 1.92 10.13 14.62
C LEU A 77 3.20 10.35 13.82
N PHE A 78 3.60 9.38 12.98
CA PHE A 78 4.76 9.51 12.12
C PHE A 78 4.63 10.71 11.15
N GLY A 79 3.47 10.89 10.53
CA GLY A 79 3.19 12.03 9.67
C GLY A 79 3.19 13.36 10.42
N ILE A 80 2.55 13.43 11.59
CA ILE A 80 2.54 14.62 12.44
C ILE A 80 3.96 14.99 12.89
N LEU A 81 4.76 14.00 13.29
CA LEU A 81 6.16 14.20 13.65
C LEU A 81 6.98 14.75 12.47
N GLY A 82 6.72 14.31 11.24
CA GLY A 82 7.34 14.87 10.04
C GLY A 82 6.99 16.35 9.81
N ILE A 83 5.73 16.71 10.02
CA ILE A 83 5.27 18.11 9.92
C ILE A 83 5.92 18.97 11.01
N VAL A 84 5.94 18.49 12.26
CA VAL A 84 6.57 19.19 13.40
C VAL A 84 8.09 19.31 13.20
N ALA A 85 8.76 18.26 12.72
CA ALA A 85 10.19 18.28 12.45
C ALA A 85 10.58 19.30 11.36
N ALA A 86 9.72 19.49 10.36
CA ALA A 86 9.93 20.49 9.31
C ALA A 86 9.57 21.93 9.75
N ALA A 87 8.52 22.08 10.57
CA ALA A 87 8.08 23.37 11.10
C ALA A 87 9.02 23.93 12.18
N THR A 88 9.65 23.04 12.95
CA THR A 88 10.65 23.44 13.95
C THR A 88 11.97 23.82 13.27
N GLU A 89 12.63 24.86 13.78
CA GLU A 89 13.96 25.27 13.30
C GLU A 89 15.09 24.45 13.94
N SER A 90 14.76 23.33 14.59
CA SER A 90 15.73 22.47 15.25
C SER A 90 16.33 21.49 14.24
N MET A 91 17.61 21.71 13.93
CA MET A 91 18.41 20.79 13.09
C MET A 91 18.44 19.38 13.66
N ILE A 92 18.40 19.23 14.99
CA ILE A 92 18.44 17.93 15.68
C ILE A 92 17.15 17.14 15.39
N LEU A 93 15.98 17.79 15.47
CA LEU A 93 14.71 17.11 15.25
C LEU A 93 14.52 16.71 13.78
N LEU A 94 14.91 17.59 12.85
CA LEU A 94 14.89 17.30 11.42
C LEU A 94 15.86 16.17 11.05
N ALA A 95 17.07 16.16 11.62
CA ALA A 95 18.04 15.09 11.41
C ALA A 95 17.55 13.76 12.00
N ALA A 96 16.99 13.77 13.21
CA ALA A 96 16.43 12.56 13.83
C ALA A 96 15.29 11.96 13.02
N TYR A 97 14.36 12.80 12.51
CA TYR A 97 13.27 12.35 11.65
C TYR A 97 13.79 11.79 10.32
N THR A 98 14.79 12.44 9.71
CA THR A 98 15.44 11.94 8.48
C THR A 98 16.13 10.59 8.71
N MET A 99 16.80 10.41 9.86
CA MET A 99 17.41 9.13 10.24
C MET A 99 16.36 8.03 10.45
N LEU A 100 15.20 8.37 11.01
CA LEU A 100 14.10 7.42 11.17
C LEU A 100 13.57 6.94 9.81
N ILE A 101 13.39 7.84 8.84
CA ILE A 101 13.02 7.47 7.45
C ILE A 101 14.09 6.56 6.84
N ALA A 102 15.37 6.91 7.00
CA ALA A 102 16.46 6.11 6.45
C ALA A 102 16.50 4.69 7.04
N LEU A 103 16.21 4.56 8.34
CA LEU A 103 16.10 3.26 9.01
C LEU A 103 14.90 2.46 8.51
N ALA A 104 13.74 3.09 8.34
CA ALA A 104 12.54 2.45 7.79
C ALA A 104 12.81 1.90 6.38
N MET A 105 13.44 2.72 5.52
CA MET A 105 13.88 2.30 4.18
C MET A 105 14.83 1.09 4.21
N ALA A 106 15.78 1.07 5.15
CA ALA A 106 16.69 -0.07 5.29
C ALA A 106 15.95 -1.35 5.69
N VAL A 107 14.98 -1.25 6.61
CA VAL A 107 14.12 -2.37 7.02
C VAL A 107 13.26 -2.86 5.85
N GLU A 108 12.66 -1.95 5.07
CA GLU A 108 11.85 -2.30 3.90
C GLU A 108 12.65 -3.01 2.82
N VAL A 109 13.86 -2.53 2.52
CA VAL A 109 14.77 -3.19 1.57
C VAL A 109 15.16 -4.58 2.08
N ALA A 110 15.51 -4.70 3.37
CA ALA A 110 15.84 -5.98 3.97
C ALA A 110 14.65 -6.95 3.92
N ALA A 111 13.44 -6.50 4.28
CA ALA A 111 12.22 -7.30 4.21
C ALA A 111 11.90 -7.73 2.77
N THR A 112 12.09 -6.85 1.79
CA THR A 112 11.88 -7.16 0.36
C THR A 112 12.87 -8.22 -0.12
N VAL A 113 14.16 -8.05 0.19
CA VAL A 113 15.21 -9.03 -0.16
C VAL A 113 14.92 -10.38 0.49
N LEU A 114 14.61 -10.40 1.79
CA LEU A 114 14.25 -11.62 2.50
C LEU A 114 13.00 -12.27 1.91
N GLY A 115 11.97 -11.49 1.57
CA GLY A 115 10.75 -11.99 0.95
C GLY A 115 11.00 -12.65 -0.41
N VAL A 116 11.90 -12.10 -1.22
CA VAL A 116 12.29 -12.69 -2.51
C VAL A 116 13.16 -13.94 -2.31
N VAL A 117 14.17 -13.87 -1.44
CA VAL A 117 15.12 -14.97 -1.20
C VAL A 117 14.42 -16.19 -0.58
N PHE A 118 13.54 -15.95 0.39
CA PHE A 118 12.83 -17.02 1.11
C PHE A 118 11.44 -17.34 0.52
N LYS A 119 11.12 -16.82 -0.68
CA LYS A 119 9.81 -17.01 -1.32
C LYS A 119 9.38 -18.47 -1.34
N HIS A 120 10.23 -19.37 -1.83
CA HIS A 120 9.90 -20.79 -1.94
C HIS A 120 9.69 -21.47 -0.58
N THR A 121 10.46 -21.07 0.43
CA THR A 121 10.30 -21.58 1.79
C THR A 121 8.96 -21.15 2.38
N VAL A 122 8.58 -19.87 2.20
CA VAL A 122 7.29 -19.34 2.64
C VAL A 122 6.16 -20.05 1.91
N GLU A 123 6.23 -20.16 0.59
CA GLU A 123 5.21 -20.83 -0.24
C GLU A 123 4.98 -22.28 0.21
N SER A 124 6.05 -23.06 0.37
CA SER A 124 5.95 -24.46 0.83
C SER A 124 5.44 -24.60 2.27
N THR A 125 5.71 -23.61 3.13
CA THR A 125 5.22 -23.60 4.51
C THR A 125 3.73 -23.30 4.55
N MET A 126 3.28 -22.32 3.74
CA MET A 126 1.87 -21.98 3.62
C MET A 126 1.08 -23.13 2.97
N GLU A 127 1.62 -23.76 1.94
CA GLU A 127 1.02 -24.94 1.31
C GLU A 127 0.75 -26.05 2.32
N LYS A 128 1.75 -26.38 3.15
CA LYS A 128 1.61 -27.40 4.20
C LYS A 128 0.62 -26.99 5.30
N ALA A 129 0.62 -25.72 5.70
CA ALA A 129 -0.28 -25.22 6.73
C ALA A 129 -1.73 -25.24 6.25
N ILE A 130 -2.00 -24.68 5.06
CA ILE A 130 -3.33 -24.62 4.47
C ILE A 130 -3.82 -26.03 4.11
N GLY A 131 -2.97 -26.87 3.52
CA GLY A 131 -3.30 -28.27 3.24
C GLY A 131 -3.66 -29.06 4.50
N ARG A 132 -2.99 -28.80 5.63
CA ARG A 132 -3.36 -29.39 6.93
C ARG A 132 -4.73 -28.91 7.39
N SER A 133 -5.01 -27.61 7.34
CA SER A 133 -6.31 -27.08 7.74
C SER A 133 -7.45 -27.53 6.81
N ILE A 134 -7.20 -27.68 5.50
CA ILE A 134 -8.16 -28.33 4.57
C ILE A 134 -8.44 -29.77 5.01
N LYS A 135 -7.40 -30.52 5.38
CA LYS A 135 -7.56 -31.91 5.83
C LYS A 135 -8.34 -32.03 7.14
N GLU A 136 -7.98 -31.22 8.14
CA GLU A 136 -8.35 -31.41 9.55
C GLU A 136 -9.51 -30.52 10.01
N GLU A 137 -9.81 -29.42 9.32
CA GLU A 137 -10.75 -28.40 9.78
C GLU A 137 -11.88 -28.14 8.78
N PHE A 138 -11.58 -28.18 7.48
CA PHE A 138 -12.55 -27.87 6.43
C PHE A 138 -13.70 -28.88 6.35
N ASP A 139 -14.92 -28.39 6.51
CA ASP A 139 -16.17 -29.16 6.48
C ASP A 139 -17.01 -28.93 5.21
N GLY A 140 -16.64 -27.97 4.37
CA GLY A 140 -17.20 -27.73 3.03
C GLY A 140 -18.67 -27.33 2.98
N VAL A 141 -19.24 -26.93 4.12
CA VAL A 141 -20.62 -26.41 4.22
C VAL A 141 -20.61 -24.90 3.95
N ALA A 142 -21.66 -24.38 3.30
CA ALA A 142 -21.83 -22.96 3.06
C ALA A 142 -22.01 -22.18 4.37
N ASP A 143 -22.88 -22.68 5.25
CA ASP A 143 -23.17 -22.14 6.59
C ASP A 143 -22.38 -22.90 7.66
N SER A 144 -21.05 -22.98 7.49
CA SER A 144 -20.17 -23.65 8.46
C SER A 144 -20.01 -22.81 9.73
N GLU A 145 -19.99 -23.45 10.91
CA GLU A 145 -19.54 -22.80 12.16
C GLU A 145 -18.01 -22.83 12.34
N ASN A 146 -17.28 -23.54 11.46
CA ASN A 146 -15.84 -23.63 11.52
C ASN A 146 -15.19 -22.38 10.91
N THR A 147 -14.45 -21.65 11.75
CA THR A 147 -13.80 -20.40 11.34
C THR A 147 -12.89 -20.55 10.11
N PHE A 148 -12.13 -21.64 10.01
CA PHE A 148 -11.27 -21.88 8.84
C PHE A 148 -12.10 -22.06 7.55
N THR A 149 -13.18 -22.86 7.56
CA THR A 149 -14.06 -23.02 6.39
C THR A 149 -14.62 -21.70 5.93
N ILE A 150 -15.15 -20.90 6.86
CA ILE A 150 -15.77 -19.60 6.60
C ILE A 150 -14.78 -18.69 5.83
N HIS A 151 -13.60 -18.47 6.42
CA HIS A 151 -12.57 -17.63 5.81
C HIS A 151 -12.03 -18.19 4.50
N PHE A 152 -11.89 -19.51 4.41
CA PHE A 152 -11.35 -20.14 3.20
C PHE A 152 -12.36 -20.06 2.04
N ASN A 153 -13.65 -20.25 2.29
CA ASN A 153 -14.72 -20.04 1.31
C ASN A 153 -14.76 -18.58 0.83
N ALA A 154 -14.66 -17.65 1.77
CA ALA A 154 -14.57 -16.22 1.54
C ALA A 154 -13.39 -15.83 0.62
N VAL A 155 -12.19 -16.31 0.93
CA VAL A 155 -10.99 -16.10 0.11
C VAL A 155 -11.19 -16.64 -1.30
N GLN A 156 -11.77 -17.84 -1.42
CA GLN A 156 -12.04 -18.46 -2.72
C GLN A 156 -13.01 -17.64 -3.57
N GLN A 157 -14.08 -17.09 -2.98
CA GLN A 157 -15.02 -16.23 -3.69
C GLN A 157 -14.41 -14.88 -4.06
N LYS A 158 -13.68 -14.22 -3.13
CA LYS A 158 -13.09 -12.89 -3.37
C LYS A 158 -11.94 -12.91 -4.35
N LEU A 159 -11.09 -13.93 -4.27
CA LEU A 159 -9.94 -14.12 -5.16
C LEU A 159 -10.28 -15.02 -6.35
N GLN A 160 -11.55 -15.42 -6.48
CA GLN A 160 -12.07 -16.28 -7.54
C GLN A 160 -11.12 -17.46 -7.82
N CYS A 161 -10.70 -18.13 -6.75
CA CYS A 161 -9.85 -19.31 -6.78
C CYS A 161 -10.56 -20.52 -6.14
N CYS A 162 -10.01 -21.72 -6.32
CA CYS A 162 -10.56 -22.95 -5.73
C CYS A 162 -9.42 -23.85 -5.26
N GLY A 163 -9.30 -24.02 -3.95
CA GLY A 163 -8.14 -24.66 -3.31
C GLY A 163 -6.91 -23.74 -3.23
N PHE A 164 -5.82 -24.25 -2.63
CA PHE A 164 -4.55 -23.54 -2.55
C PHE A 164 -3.75 -23.70 -3.85
N ASN A 165 -3.58 -24.94 -4.29
CA ASN A 165 -2.97 -25.29 -5.57
C ASN A 165 -4.06 -25.46 -6.64
N ASN A 166 -5.05 -26.30 -6.35
CA ASN A 166 -6.16 -26.61 -7.25
C ASN A 166 -7.30 -27.31 -6.49
N SER A 167 -8.39 -27.60 -7.21
CA SER A 167 -9.56 -28.27 -6.66
C SER A 167 -9.31 -29.66 -6.07
N ALA A 168 -8.21 -30.34 -6.43
CA ALA A 168 -7.88 -31.65 -5.87
C ALA A 168 -7.43 -31.56 -4.40
N ASP A 169 -7.07 -30.37 -3.89
CA ASP A 169 -6.68 -30.22 -2.48
C ASP A 169 -7.79 -30.72 -1.53
N PHE A 170 -9.05 -30.57 -1.93
CA PHE A 170 -10.22 -31.01 -1.17
C PHE A 170 -10.40 -32.53 -1.10
N SER A 171 -9.75 -33.31 -1.96
CA SER A 171 -9.84 -34.78 -1.87
C SER A 171 -9.24 -35.32 -0.57
N THR A 172 -8.44 -34.51 0.12
CA THR A 172 -7.81 -34.85 1.40
C THR A 172 -8.61 -34.42 2.61
N ALA A 173 -9.69 -33.64 2.44
CA ALA A 173 -10.52 -33.14 3.51
C ALA A 173 -11.25 -34.30 4.22
N THR A 174 -10.96 -34.52 5.50
CA THR A 174 -11.56 -35.64 6.26
C THR A 174 -12.89 -35.28 6.92
N LYS A 175 -13.14 -33.99 7.14
CA LYS A 175 -14.37 -33.49 7.76
C LYS A 175 -15.44 -33.09 6.75
N TRP A 176 -15.06 -32.89 5.49
CA TRP A 176 -16.00 -32.54 4.43
C TRP A 176 -16.82 -33.75 3.99
N ASN A 177 -18.15 -33.65 4.12
CA ASN A 177 -19.05 -34.63 3.55
C ASN A 177 -19.23 -34.37 2.06
N THR A 178 -18.54 -35.15 1.24
CA THR A 178 -18.57 -35.04 -0.23
C THR A 178 -19.84 -35.62 -0.85
N THR A 179 -20.73 -36.29 -0.11
CA THR A 179 -21.96 -36.86 -0.68
C THR A 179 -23.18 -36.24 -0.01
N VAL A 180 -23.89 -35.42 -0.78
CA VAL A 180 -25.11 -34.73 -0.34
C VAL A 180 -26.21 -35.06 -1.36
N ASN A 181 -27.38 -35.51 -0.91
CA ASN A 181 -28.53 -35.83 -1.77
C ASN A 181 -28.21 -36.80 -2.94
N ASN A 182 -27.39 -37.84 -2.69
CA ASN A 182 -26.90 -38.80 -3.70
C ASN A 182 -26.04 -38.19 -4.83
N VAL A 183 -25.55 -36.96 -4.64
CA VAL A 183 -24.61 -36.31 -5.55
C VAL A 183 -23.24 -36.23 -4.87
N THR A 184 -22.21 -36.74 -5.54
CA THR A 184 -20.82 -36.60 -5.10
C THR A 184 -20.27 -35.24 -5.53
N GLN A 185 -19.93 -34.42 -4.55
CA GLN A 185 -19.29 -33.12 -4.70
C GLN A 185 -17.78 -33.29 -4.85
N GLN A 186 -17.22 -32.72 -5.91
CA GLN A 186 -15.78 -32.66 -6.20
C GLN A 186 -15.14 -31.36 -5.68
N ILE A 187 -15.92 -30.28 -5.61
CA ILE A 187 -15.50 -28.98 -5.05
C ILE A 187 -16.55 -28.42 -4.10
N PRO A 188 -16.15 -27.56 -3.14
CA PRO A 188 -17.11 -26.88 -2.27
C PRO A 188 -17.95 -25.85 -3.07
N PRO A 189 -19.20 -25.56 -2.64
CA PRO A 189 -20.07 -24.58 -3.30
C PRO A 189 -19.44 -23.19 -3.48
N ALA A 190 -18.57 -22.77 -2.56
CA ALA A 190 -17.84 -21.50 -2.62
C ALA A 190 -16.93 -21.37 -3.87
N CYS A 191 -16.54 -22.49 -4.48
CA CYS A 191 -15.77 -22.50 -5.72
C CYS A 191 -16.61 -22.23 -6.98
N CYS A 192 -17.94 -22.13 -6.86
CA CYS A 192 -18.84 -21.97 -8.00
C CYS A 192 -19.16 -20.50 -8.28
N LYS A 193 -19.15 -20.10 -9.56
CA LYS A 193 -19.39 -18.71 -9.99
C LYS A 193 -20.85 -18.27 -9.88
N ASN A 194 -21.79 -19.21 -9.94
CA ASN A 194 -23.21 -18.91 -9.94
C ASN A 194 -23.96 -19.89 -9.02
N MET A 195 -24.60 -19.34 -7.99
CA MET A 195 -25.31 -20.10 -6.95
C MET A 195 -26.47 -20.93 -7.54
N THR A 196 -27.11 -20.46 -8.63
CA THR A 196 -28.21 -21.17 -9.30
C THR A 196 -27.78 -22.43 -10.05
N LEU A 197 -26.49 -22.55 -10.37
CA LEU A 197 -25.89 -23.71 -11.03
C LEU A 197 -25.01 -24.52 -10.05
N SER A 198 -25.11 -24.24 -8.75
CA SER A 198 -24.23 -24.82 -7.73
C SER A 198 -24.26 -26.35 -7.76
N ASP A 199 -25.44 -26.96 -7.84
CA ASP A 199 -25.61 -28.43 -7.84
C ASP A 199 -24.88 -29.14 -9.01
N GLN A 200 -24.85 -28.51 -10.19
CA GLN A 200 -24.11 -29.03 -11.35
C GLN A 200 -22.62 -28.69 -11.28
N CYS A 201 -22.27 -27.55 -10.69
CA CYS A 201 -20.89 -27.09 -10.56
C CYS A 201 -20.10 -27.89 -9.52
N VAL A 202 -20.69 -28.17 -8.36
CA VAL A 202 -20.02 -28.94 -7.30
C VAL A 202 -19.69 -30.36 -7.73
N SER A 203 -20.54 -30.97 -8.58
CA SER A 203 -20.38 -32.34 -9.06
C SER A 203 -19.59 -32.45 -10.37
N ASN A 204 -19.70 -31.45 -11.26
CA ASN A 204 -19.00 -31.40 -12.53
C ASN A 204 -18.39 -30.00 -12.79
N PRO A 205 -17.26 -29.68 -12.13
CA PRO A 205 -16.61 -28.38 -12.29
C PRO A 205 -15.98 -28.23 -13.67
N THR A 206 -16.23 -27.09 -14.31
CA THR A 206 -15.68 -26.69 -15.61
C THR A 206 -15.10 -25.28 -15.50
N PRO A 207 -14.15 -24.89 -16.39
CA PRO A 207 -13.59 -23.53 -16.38
C PRO A 207 -14.63 -22.41 -16.53
N VAL A 208 -15.84 -22.75 -17.02
CA VAL A 208 -16.94 -21.80 -17.22
C VAL A 208 -17.74 -21.59 -15.94
N ASN A 209 -18.08 -22.65 -15.20
CA ASN A 209 -18.94 -22.58 -14.01
C ASN A 209 -18.19 -22.52 -12.67
N SER A 210 -16.90 -22.88 -12.62
CA SER A 210 -16.08 -22.83 -11.39
C SER A 210 -14.94 -21.81 -11.48
N TYR A 211 -14.47 -21.40 -10.31
CA TYR A 211 -13.30 -20.56 -10.13
C TYR A 211 -12.01 -21.32 -10.43
N THR A 212 -11.09 -20.66 -11.13
CA THR A 212 -9.76 -21.17 -11.46
C THR A 212 -8.75 -20.12 -11.03
N MET A 213 -7.58 -20.53 -10.53
CA MET A 213 -6.50 -19.66 -10.04
C MET A 213 -6.12 -18.56 -11.07
N ARG A 214 -6.85 -17.44 -11.07
CA ARG A 214 -6.71 -16.38 -12.06
C ARG A 214 -6.50 -15.00 -11.42
N GLU A 215 -7.21 -14.67 -10.35
CA GLU A 215 -7.28 -13.27 -9.93
C GLU A 215 -6.12 -12.78 -9.08
N VAL A 216 -5.48 -13.60 -8.24
CA VAL A 216 -4.34 -13.11 -7.43
C VAL A 216 -3.20 -12.61 -8.31
N LYS A 217 -2.83 -13.39 -9.34
CA LYS A 217 -1.85 -12.95 -10.35
C LYS A 217 -2.33 -11.71 -11.08
N TYR A 218 -3.62 -11.63 -11.41
CA TYR A 218 -4.20 -10.50 -12.13
C TYR A 218 -4.27 -9.23 -11.27
N PHE A 219 -4.50 -9.32 -9.96
CA PHE A 219 -4.51 -8.19 -9.03
C PHE A 219 -3.11 -7.60 -8.85
N PHE A 220 -2.09 -8.45 -8.63
CA PHE A 220 -0.70 -8.01 -8.58
C PHE A 220 -0.23 -7.45 -9.93
N LEU A 221 -0.63 -8.07 -11.05
CA LEU A 221 -0.38 -7.54 -12.39
C LEU A 221 -1.09 -6.20 -12.60
N LYS A 222 -2.34 -6.05 -12.16
CA LYS A 222 -3.11 -4.82 -12.30
C LYS A 222 -2.53 -3.70 -11.44
N MET A 223 -2.05 -4.00 -10.24
CA MET A 223 -1.37 -3.02 -9.38
C MET A 223 -0.05 -2.57 -10.00
N THR A 224 0.76 -3.51 -10.53
CA THR A 224 2.00 -3.18 -11.23
C THR A 224 1.76 -2.45 -12.56
N THR A 225 0.72 -2.79 -13.32
CA THR A 225 0.32 -2.02 -14.51
C THR A 225 -0.26 -0.67 -14.15
N LEU A 226 -1.00 -0.51 -13.05
CA LEU A 226 -1.48 0.81 -12.60
C LEU A 226 -0.32 1.72 -12.19
N ILE A 227 0.71 1.18 -11.55
CA ILE A 227 1.95 1.90 -11.23
C ILE A 227 2.75 2.24 -12.51
N GLY A 228 2.69 1.38 -13.54
CA GLY A 228 3.29 1.63 -14.85
C GLY A 228 2.51 2.60 -15.75
N ASP A 229 1.17 2.59 -15.67
CA ASP A 229 0.25 3.43 -16.45
C ASP A 229 0.04 4.80 -15.83
N SER A 230 0.26 4.92 -14.52
CA SER A 230 0.41 6.23 -13.90
C SER A 230 1.64 6.86 -14.56
N ARG A 231 1.43 7.99 -15.26
CA ARG A 231 2.46 8.78 -15.95
C ARG A 231 3.46 9.44 -14.99
N ILE A 232 3.81 8.75 -13.91
CA ILE A 232 4.84 9.13 -12.97
C ILE A 232 6.16 8.81 -13.68
N PRO A 233 7.02 9.80 -13.95
CA PRO A 233 8.28 9.57 -14.63
C PRO A 233 9.27 8.95 -13.62
N TRP A 234 9.10 7.66 -13.33
CA TRP A 234 9.87 6.93 -12.33
C TRP A 234 11.38 7.03 -12.54
N THR A 235 11.82 7.11 -13.79
CA THR A 235 13.23 7.35 -14.14
C THR A 235 13.73 8.69 -13.61
N ASN A 236 12.90 9.73 -13.71
CA ASN A 236 13.23 11.08 -13.25
C ASN A 236 13.20 11.15 -11.72
N LEU A 237 12.23 10.47 -11.09
CA LEU A 237 12.16 10.38 -9.64
C LEU A 237 13.37 9.62 -9.07
N MET A 238 13.72 8.48 -9.66
CA MET A 238 14.88 7.69 -9.23
C MET A 238 16.19 8.43 -9.49
N SER A 239 16.34 9.17 -10.60
CA SER A 239 17.52 10.01 -10.81
C SER A 239 17.63 11.13 -9.78
N VAL A 240 16.52 11.79 -9.45
CA VAL A 240 16.49 12.85 -8.42
C VAL A 240 16.86 12.29 -7.05
N LEU A 241 16.35 11.12 -6.68
CA LEU A 241 16.67 10.45 -5.40
C LEU A 241 18.13 9.99 -5.34
N VAL A 242 18.65 9.41 -6.43
CA VAL A 242 20.05 8.97 -6.52
C VAL A 242 21.00 10.17 -6.47
N ASP A 243 20.67 11.27 -7.15
CA ASP A 243 21.47 12.48 -7.13
C ASP A 243 21.42 13.20 -5.78
N SER A 244 20.26 13.21 -5.12
CA SER A 244 20.13 13.68 -3.73
C SER A 244 21.02 12.86 -2.79
N CYS A 245 21.06 11.54 -2.95
CA CYS A 245 21.96 10.65 -2.20
C CYS A 245 23.44 10.91 -2.51
N ASN A 246 23.81 11.15 -3.77
CA ASN A 246 25.18 11.46 -4.18
C ASN A 246 25.65 12.81 -3.63
N VAL A 247 24.76 13.80 -3.59
CA VAL A 247 25.01 15.11 -2.97
C VAL A 247 25.22 14.97 -1.46
N MET A 248 24.40 14.16 -0.77
CA MET A 248 24.60 13.87 0.66
C MET A 248 25.92 13.12 0.95
N ARG A 249 26.43 12.33 0.00
CA ARG A 249 27.75 11.69 0.07
C ARG A 249 28.93 12.60 -0.32
N GLY A 250 28.67 13.87 -0.68
CA GLY A 250 29.71 14.83 -1.05
C GLY A 250 30.20 14.75 -2.50
N SER A 251 29.49 14.02 -3.38
CA SER A 251 29.80 13.97 -4.81
C SER A 251 29.29 15.22 -5.52
N LYS A 252 30.20 15.99 -6.13
CA LYS A 252 29.89 17.24 -6.85
C LYS A 252 29.36 17.05 -8.28
N SER A 253 28.73 15.91 -8.60
CA SER A 253 28.45 15.48 -9.98
C SER A 253 27.00 15.06 -10.27
N GLY A 254 26.03 15.56 -9.51
CA GLY A 254 24.61 15.22 -9.70
C GLY A 254 23.99 15.82 -10.98
N HIS A 255 22.73 15.47 -11.28
CA HIS A 255 21.99 16.00 -12.43
C HIS A 255 22.08 17.51 -12.58
N GLU A 256 22.07 18.22 -11.45
CA GLU A 256 22.15 19.67 -11.32
C GLU A 256 23.41 20.23 -12.01
N THR A 257 24.58 19.59 -11.77
CA THR A 257 25.85 19.99 -12.38
C THR A 257 25.85 19.79 -13.90
N ARG A 258 25.14 18.75 -14.37
CA ARG A 258 25.01 18.39 -15.79
C ARG A 258 24.00 19.27 -16.54
N ILE A 259 22.95 19.73 -15.86
CA ILE A 259 21.97 20.68 -16.41
C ILE A 259 22.58 22.09 -16.54
N ARG A 260 23.38 22.52 -15.54
CA ARG A 260 24.18 23.77 -15.58
C ARG A 260 25.12 23.84 -16.79
N THR A 261 25.64 22.70 -17.25
CA THR A 261 26.59 22.67 -18.40
C THR A 261 25.91 22.64 -19.77
N VAL A 262 24.67 22.13 -19.87
CA VAL A 262 24.06 21.79 -21.18
C VAL A 262 22.92 22.74 -21.57
N LYS A 263 22.15 23.28 -20.62
CA LYS A 263 20.90 24.01 -20.94
C LYS A 263 20.93 25.51 -20.66
N ALA A 264 21.70 25.99 -19.68
CA ALA A 264 21.89 27.41 -19.44
C ALA A 264 22.99 27.67 -18.42
N LEU A 265 23.92 28.59 -18.75
CA LEU A 265 24.86 29.14 -17.78
C LEU A 265 24.17 30.03 -16.72
N HIS A 266 22.88 30.32 -16.87
CA HIS A 266 22.16 31.36 -16.12
C HIS A 266 20.72 31.05 -15.69
N LEU A 267 20.17 29.85 -15.92
CA LEU A 267 18.70 29.71 -15.88
C LEU A 267 18.11 28.57 -15.06
N LEU A 268 18.87 27.85 -14.25
CA LEU A 268 18.29 26.93 -13.28
C LEU A 268 19.19 26.87 -12.04
N ASP A 269 19.20 27.95 -11.26
CA ASP A 269 19.37 27.79 -9.82
C ASP A 269 18.14 27.04 -9.29
N ASP A 270 18.28 26.39 -8.13
CA ASP A 270 17.29 25.56 -7.40
C ASP A 270 15.88 26.19 -7.20
N ASP A 271 15.67 27.38 -7.74
CA ASP A 271 14.48 28.20 -7.69
C ASP A 271 13.32 27.65 -8.54
N GLU A 272 13.47 26.95 -9.67
CA GLU A 272 12.29 26.60 -10.51
C GLU A 272 11.31 25.59 -9.86
N MET A 273 11.78 24.54 -9.19
CA MET A 273 10.90 23.62 -8.46
C MET A 273 10.25 24.32 -7.26
N CYS A 274 10.99 25.26 -6.65
CA CYS A 274 10.49 26.11 -5.58
C CYS A 274 9.46 27.12 -6.10
N ILE A 275 9.69 27.74 -7.25
CA ILE A 275 8.84 28.72 -7.95
C ILE A 275 7.58 28.03 -8.45
N ILE A 276 7.64 26.81 -8.99
CA ILE A 276 6.46 26.03 -9.41
C ILE A 276 5.57 25.71 -8.21
N MET A 277 6.14 25.33 -7.05
CA MET A 277 5.36 25.11 -5.83
C MET A 277 4.86 26.42 -5.20
N CYS A 278 5.63 27.51 -5.27
CA CYS A 278 5.22 28.83 -4.77
C CYS A 278 4.12 29.48 -5.64
N THR A 279 4.18 29.32 -6.97
CA THR A 279 3.14 29.80 -7.91
C THR A 279 1.84 29.00 -7.80
N MET A 280 1.91 27.71 -7.43
CA MET A 280 0.72 26.91 -7.06
C MET A 280 0.06 27.42 -5.77
N GLN A 281 0.85 27.90 -4.79
CA GLN A 281 0.35 28.43 -3.51
C GLN A 281 -0.23 29.86 -3.63
N GLN A 282 0.33 30.71 -4.50
CA GLN A 282 -0.21 32.06 -4.76
C GLN A 282 -1.66 32.03 -5.27
N ARG A 283 -2.07 30.97 -5.96
CA ARG A 283 -3.44 30.83 -6.48
C ARG A 283 -4.49 30.62 -5.38
N HIS A 284 -4.10 30.33 -4.13
CA HIS A 284 -5.03 29.97 -3.04
C HIS A 284 -5.04 30.89 -1.81
N SER A 285 -4.04 31.76 -1.57
CA SER A 285 -3.96 32.48 -0.27
C SER A 285 -3.50 33.94 -0.28
N GLY A 286 -3.20 34.55 -1.43
CA GLY A 286 -3.11 36.02 -1.57
C GLY A 286 -2.22 36.81 -0.59
N PHE A 287 -1.21 36.21 0.06
CA PHE A 287 -0.48 36.88 1.16
C PHE A 287 1.05 36.75 1.15
N VAL A 288 1.71 36.57 -0.01
CA VAL A 288 3.18 36.72 -0.05
C VAL A 288 3.59 37.44 -1.33
N ASP A 289 4.09 38.68 -1.18
CA ASP A 289 4.65 39.49 -2.26
C ASP A 289 5.98 38.90 -2.73
N CYS A 290 5.98 38.31 -3.93
CA CYS A 290 7.18 37.81 -4.61
C CYS A 290 7.95 38.92 -5.37
N ASP A 291 7.47 40.16 -5.36
CA ASP A 291 8.02 41.27 -6.17
C ASP A 291 9.40 41.78 -5.69
N VAL A 292 9.83 41.42 -4.48
CA VAL A 292 11.15 41.78 -3.96
C VAL A 292 12.28 40.96 -4.62
N ILE A 293 11.96 39.82 -5.26
CA ILE A 293 12.96 38.96 -5.91
C ILE A 293 13.24 39.42 -7.35
N TYR A 294 12.25 40.00 -8.03
CA TYR A 294 12.38 40.35 -9.46
C TYR A 294 13.23 41.60 -9.71
N THR A 295 13.22 42.58 -8.79
CA THR A 295 13.87 43.89 -8.98
C THR A 295 15.38 43.90 -8.71
N SER A 296 15.91 42.91 -7.98
CA SER A 296 17.35 42.79 -7.68
C SER A 296 18.16 42.24 -8.87
N SER A 297 17.52 41.49 -9.79
CA SER A 297 18.19 40.82 -10.91
C SER A 297 18.67 41.78 -12.01
N GLN A 298 18.02 42.94 -12.18
CA GLN A 298 18.42 43.90 -13.22
C GLN A 298 19.58 44.82 -12.82
N HIS A 299 19.90 44.96 -11.53
CA HIS A 299 20.96 45.88 -11.09
C HIS A 299 22.38 45.31 -11.12
N ILE A 300 22.53 44.01 -11.43
CA ILE A 300 23.83 43.31 -11.45
C ILE A 300 24.33 43.07 -12.89
N THR A 301 23.57 43.48 -13.92
CA THR A 301 23.91 43.29 -15.34
C THR A 301 24.49 44.54 -16.02
N HIS A 302 25.45 45.19 -15.35
CA HIS A 302 26.39 46.12 -15.98
C HIS A 302 27.84 45.66 -15.78
#